data_AF-A0A355TZ95-F1
#
_entry.id   AF-A0A355TZ95-F1
#
_cell.length_a   1.000
_cell.length_b   1.000
_cell.length_c   1.000
_cell.angle_alpha   90.00
_cell.angle_beta   90.00
_cell.angle_gamma   90.00
#
_symmetry.space_group_name_H-M   'P 1'
#
loop_
_entity.id
_entity.type
_entity.pdbx_description
1 polymer ?
#
loop_
_entity_poly.entity_id
_entity_poly.type
_entity_poly.pdbx_seq_one_letter_code
_entity_poly.pdbx_strand_id
1 'polypeptide(L)'
;AGMMMASGNDAANAAAFTVAGSSEKFADRMNERASQIGMKDTHFVTPSGLDDDNHYSTAYDMALLMSYALENDDFAKLTSQKSATVNFINPADKKTTYANHNKLLSLYDYCIGGKTGYTMAAGRCLVSAAQKDGLTLVCVTLNDRNDWNDHISLYDYGFANYTCFESKDTEYIIDVPCTGGTTDTTTVVGEKNMKIVLPASDKEKIVRKVYCDSFLYAPIKENQPVGVIEYTLDNEILASNNLIAMKEINSTKENKSIFTRIKELFTYG
;
A
#
# COMPACT_ATOMS: atom_id res chain seq x y z
N ALA A 1 10.37 13.72 13.61
CA ALA A 1 11.08 14.93 13.14
C ALA A 1 12.61 14.78 13.19
N GLY A 2 13.24 14.60 14.37
CA GLY A 2 14.71 14.49 14.47
C GLY A 2 15.34 13.42 13.58
N MET A 3 14.81 12.18 13.62
CA MET A 3 15.24 11.09 12.73
C MET A 3 14.99 11.41 11.25
N MET A 4 13.76 11.82 10.90
CA MET A 4 13.37 11.95 9.48
C MET A 4 13.95 13.18 8.77
N MET A 5 14.03 14.33 9.44
CA MET A 5 14.44 15.59 8.82
C MET A 5 15.94 15.83 8.93
N ALA A 6 16.50 15.63 10.12
CA ALA A 6 17.91 15.89 10.42
C ALA A 6 18.79 14.63 10.38
N SER A 7 18.20 13.46 10.08
CA SER A 7 18.92 12.18 10.11
C SER A 7 19.57 11.87 11.46
N GLY A 8 18.91 12.26 12.56
CA GLY A 8 19.44 12.08 13.91
C GLY A 8 19.49 10.61 14.34
N ASN A 9 20.70 10.08 14.46
CA ASN A 9 20.94 8.69 14.93
C ASN A 9 20.52 8.51 16.40
N ASP A 10 20.68 9.54 17.21
CA ASP A 10 20.21 9.59 18.60
C ASP A 10 18.69 9.42 18.69
N ALA A 11 17.94 10.16 17.86
CA ALA A 11 16.50 10.04 17.75
C ALA A 11 16.08 8.65 17.24
N ALA A 12 16.86 8.05 16.33
CA ALA A 12 16.61 6.71 15.84
C ALA A 12 16.76 5.64 16.93
N ASN A 13 17.87 5.68 17.67
CA ASN A 13 18.10 4.77 18.79
C ASN A 13 17.08 4.99 19.92
N ALA A 14 16.77 6.24 20.27
CA ALA A 14 15.77 6.55 21.30
C ALA A 14 14.37 6.01 20.94
N ALA A 15 13.96 6.12 19.68
CA ALA A 15 12.71 5.55 19.19
C ALA A 15 12.74 4.01 19.25
N ALA A 16 13.85 3.39 18.82
CA ALA A 16 14.03 1.95 18.88
C ALA A 16 13.92 1.40 20.31
N PHE A 17 14.62 2.02 21.27
CA PHE A 17 14.54 1.67 22.69
C PHE A 17 13.13 1.83 23.26
N THR A 18 12.44 2.92 22.91
CA THR A 18 11.07 3.17 23.37
C THR A 18 10.09 2.11 22.87
N VAL A 19 10.29 1.65 21.64
CA VAL A 19 9.35 0.76 20.94
C VAL A 19 9.63 -0.72 21.21
N ALA A 20 10.88 -1.13 21.36
CA ALA A 20 11.27 -2.53 21.45
C ALA A 20 12.14 -2.87 22.68
N GLY A 21 12.54 -1.88 23.48
CA GLY A 21 13.37 -2.06 24.68
C GLY A 21 14.86 -2.24 24.42
N SER A 22 15.28 -2.51 23.19
CA SER A 22 16.69 -2.49 22.76
C SER A 22 16.81 -2.27 21.25
N SER A 23 18.02 -1.97 20.77
CA SER A 23 18.28 -1.75 19.34
C SER A 23 18.21 -3.06 18.56
N GLU A 24 18.67 -4.17 19.14
CA GLU A 24 18.67 -5.51 18.56
C GLU A 24 17.23 -6.00 18.36
N LYS A 25 16.39 -5.89 19.39
CA LYS A 25 14.96 -6.25 19.29
C LYS A 25 14.22 -5.37 18.29
N PHE A 26 14.63 -4.12 18.13
CA PHE A 26 14.06 -3.27 17.10
C PHE A 26 14.50 -3.70 15.70
N ALA A 27 15.77 -4.05 15.51
CA ALA A 27 16.28 -4.61 14.26
C ALA A 27 15.56 -5.91 13.87
N ASP A 28 15.28 -6.81 14.82
CA ASP A 28 14.46 -8.01 14.58
C ASP A 28 13.09 -7.64 14.00
N ARG A 29 12.43 -6.62 14.56
CA ARG A 29 11.14 -6.12 14.05
C ARG A 29 11.26 -5.43 12.69
N MET A 30 12.37 -4.75 12.42
CA MET A 30 12.64 -4.17 11.09
C MET A 30 12.76 -5.29 10.05
N ASN A 31 13.47 -6.37 10.37
CA ASN A 31 13.64 -7.53 9.48
C ASN A 31 12.33 -8.31 9.31
N GLU A 32 11.54 -8.47 10.37
CA GLU A 32 10.19 -9.04 10.28
C GLU A 32 9.31 -8.23 9.33
N ARG A 33 9.33 -6.89 9.45
CA ARG A 33 8.59 -6.01 8.54
C ARG A 33 9.13 -6.07 7.12
N ALA A 34 10.45 -6.10 6.92
CA ALA A 34 11.08 -6.24 5.62
C ALA A 34 10.58 -7.51 4.90
N SER A 35 10.53 -8.63 5.61
CA SER A 35 9.96 -9.90 5.12
C SER A 35 8.47 -9.76 4.78
N GLN A 36 7.66 -9.14 5.65
CA GLN A 36 6.21 -8.94 5.43
C GLN A 36 5.91 -8.12 4.18
N ILE A 37 6.74 -7.13 3.84
CA ILE A 37 6.54 -6.27 2.67
C ILE A 37 7.35 -6.72 1.45
N GLY A 38 7.99 -7.88 1.53
CA GLY A 38 8.64 -8.53 0.38
C GLY A 38 10.04 -8.01 0.04
N MET A 39 10.73 -7.35 0.97
CA MET A 39 12.12 -6.95 0.82
C MET A 39 13.05 -8.15 0.97
N LYS A 40 13.39 -8.80 -0.14
CA LYS A 40 14.07 -10.10 -0.14
C LYS A 40 15.58 -10.00 -0.01
N ASP A 41 16.14 -8.85 -0.34
CA ASP A 41 17.57 -8.60 -0.42
C ASP A 41 17.98 -7.51 0.58
N THR A 42 17.40 -7.56 1.77
CA THR A 42 17.61 -6.59 2.85
C THR A 42 17.83 -7.27 4.19
N HIS A 43 18.81 -6.76 4.94
CA HIS A 43 18.98 -7.07 6.35
C HIS A 43 19.36 -5.80 7.13
N PHE A 44 18.64 -5.54 8.21
CA PHE A 44 18.86 -4.41 9.10
C PHE A 44 19.51 -4.88 10.40
N VAL A 45 20.64 -4.24 10.75
CA VAL A 45 21.38 -4.50 12.00
C VAL A 45 21.23 -3.36 13.01
N THR A 46 21.02 -2.13 12.53
CA THR A 46 20.95 -0.93 13.38
C THR A 46 19.73 -0.08 13.03
N PRO A 47 19.10 0.60 14.00
CA PRO A 47 17.95 1.46 13.71
C PRO A 47 18.32 2.74 12.95
N SER A 48 19.60 3.13 12.96
CA SER A 48 20.07 4.38 12.36
C SER A 48 20.73 4.20 10.99
N GLY A 49 21.05 2.97 10.58
CA GLY A 49 21.82 2.72 9.35
C GLY A 49 23.31 3.05 9.48
N LEU A 50 23.87 2.92 10.69
CA LEU A 50 25.33 2.94 10.85
C LEU A 50 25.93 1.69 10.19
N ASP A 51 27.10 1.85 9.58
CA ASP A 51 27.77 0.83 8.78
C ASP A 51 27.99 -0.46 9.60
N ASP A 52 27.56 -1.58 9.03
CA ASP A 52 27.81 -2.95 9.49
C ASP A 52 27.78 -3.86 8.25
N ASP A 53 28.67 -4.86 8.17
CA ASP A 53 28.79 -5.72 6.99
C ASP A 53 27.52 -6.53 6.68
N ASN A 54 26.68 -6.77 7.70
CA ASN A 54 25.38 -7.42 7.53
C ASN A 54 24.24 -6.42 7.33
N HIS A 55 24.49 -5.11 7.34
CA HIS A 55 23.47 -4.09 7.12
C HIS A 55 23.42 -3.68 5.64
N TYR A 56 22.46 -4.23 4.91
CA TYR A 56 22.35 -4.01 3.46
C TYR A 56 20.90 -3.96 2.99
N SER A 57 20.70 -3.38 1.80
CA SER A 57 19.45 -3.38 1.06
C SER A 57 19.72 -3.16 -0.43
N THR A 58 18.67 -3.12 -1.24
CA THR A 58 18.72 -2.82 -2.68
C THR A 58 17.85 -1.63 -3.03
N ALA A 59 18.06 -1.07 -4.23
CA ALA A 59 17.21 0.02 -4.72
C ALA A 59 15.73 -0.39 -4.81
N TYR A 60 15.47 -1.65 -5.21
CA TYR A 60 14.12 -2.20 -5.31
C TYR A 60 13.46 -2.34 -3.93
N ASP A 61 14.16 -2.92 -2.96
CA ASP A 61 13.63 -3.10 -1.61
C ASP A 61 13.38 -1.75 -0.91
N MET A 62 14.26 -0.77 -1.10
CA MET A 62 14.04 0.59 -0.61
C MET A 62 12.84 1.26 -1.26
N ALA A 63 12.56 0.98 -2.54
CA ALA A 63 11.35 1.46 -3.20
C ALA A 63 10.08 0.83 -2.62
N LEU A 64 10.11 -0.47 -2.30
CA LEU A 64 9.03 -1.15 -1.58
C LEU A 64 8.79 -0.53 -0.20
N LEU A 65 9.88 -0.30 0.56
CA LEU A 65 9.80 0.30 1.89
C LEU A 65 9.18 1.70 1.85
N MET A 66 9.61 2.56 0.93
CA MET A 66 9.04 3.90 0.80
C MET A 66 7.58 3.84 0.34
N SER A 67 7.23 2.97 -0.60
CA SER A 67 5.85 2.80 -1.06
C SER A 67 4.94 2.40 0.11
N TYR A 68 5.36 1.41 0.90
CA TYR A 68 4.65 0.98 2.10
C TYR A 68 4.57 2.09 3.16
N ALA A 69 5.66 2.80 3.41
CA ALA A 69 5.69 3.85 4.42
C ALA A 69 4.78 5.05 4.06
N LEU A 70 4.60 5.34 2.78
CA LEU A 70 3.71 6.40 2.30
C LEU A 70 2.21 6.08 2.51
N GLU A 71 1.85 4.82 2.76
CA GLU A 71 0.47 4.47 3.17
C GLU A 71 0.15 4.96 4.59
N ASN A 72 1.16 5.35 5.37
CA ASN A 72 0.97 5.97 6.67
C ASN A 72 0.91 7.51 6.53
N ASP A 73 -0.27 8.08 6.78
CA ASP A 73 -0.52 9.52 6.66
C ASP A 73 0.42 10.38 7.51
N ASP A 74 0.78 9.94 8.72
CA ASP A 74 1.70 10.68 9.60
C ASP A 74 3.11 10.72 9.01
N PHE A 75 3.58 9.61 8.44
CA PHE A 75 4.86 9.53 7.74
C PHE A 75 4.87 10.39 6.48
N ALA A 76 3.84 10.28 5.63
CA ALA A 76 3.72 11.07 4.41
C ALA A 76 3.68 12.58 4.71
N LYS A 77 2.91 12.98 5.72
CA LYS A 77 2.82 14.38 6.18
C LYS A 77 4.14 14.88 6.77
N LEU A 78 4.86 14.04 7.51
CA LEU A 78 6.14 14.45 8.11
C LEU A 78 7.24 14.60 7.06
N THR A 79 7.33 13.67 6.11
CA THR A 79 8.41 13.65 5.11
C THR A 79 8.24 14.67 3.99
N SER A 80 7.01 15.12 3.71
CA SER A 80 6.70 16.21 2.77
C SER A 80 7.06 17.61 3.30
N GLN A 81 7.35 17.75 4.59
CA GLN A 81 7.69 19.05 5.17
C GLN A 81 9.14 19.45 4.91
N LYS A 82 9.35 20.70 4.48
CA LYS A 82 10.69 21.32 4.36
C LYS A 82 11.38 21.51 5.71
N SER A 83 10.60 21.67 6.78
CA SER A 83 11.10 21.79 8.16
C SER A 83 10.00 21.54 9.18
N ALA A 84 10.37 21.14 10.40
CA ALA A 84 9.47 21.13 11.55
C ALA A 84 10.13 21.71 12.80
N THR A 85 9.37 22.47 13.57
CA THR A 85 9.78 22.93 14.90
C THR A 85 9.32 21.96 15.97
N VAL A 86 10.27 21.46 16.76
CA VAL A 86 10.05 20.56 17.89
C VAL A 86 10.24 21.33 19.19
N ASN A 87 9.26 21.22 20.09
CA ASN A 87 9.35 21.71 21.46
C ASN A 87 9.89 20.59 22.36
N PHE A 88 10.88 20.90 23.19
CA PHE A 88 11.45 19.92 24.10
C PHE A 88 10.56 19.77 25.33
N ILE A 89 10.50 18.57 25.89
CA ILE A 89 9.81 18.33 27.17
C ILE A 89 10.65 18.90 28.32
N ASN A 90 11.98 18.74 28.24
CA ASN A 90 12.92 19.29 29.20
C ASN A 90 14.24 19.68 28.48
N PRO A 91 14.72 20.93 28.62
CA PRO A 91 14.04 22.07 29.23
C PRO A 91 12.85 22.55 28.37
N ALA A 92 11.72 22.85 29.00
CA ALA A 92 10.41 23.05 28.33
C ALA A 92 10.34 24.32 27.44
N ASP A 93 11.23 25.28 27.68
CA ASP A 93 11.39 26.50 26.89
C ASP A 93 12.24 26.29 25.63
N LYS A 94 12.95 25.16 25.53
CA LYS A 94 13.78 24.87 24.36
C LYS A 94 12.93 24.44 23.17
N LYS A 95 13.17 25.09 22.04
CA LYS A 95 12.62 24.75 20.73
C LYS A 95 13.74 24.57 19.73
N THR A 96 13.57 23.67 18.77
CA THR A 96 14.52 23.48 17.67
C THR A 96 13.77 23.25 16.38
N THR A 97 14.16 23.96 15.33
CA THR A 97 13.66 23.74 13.98
C THR A 97 14.63 22.84 13.24
N TYR A 98 14.13 21.69 12.80
CA TYR A 98 14.88 20.79 11.92
C TYR A 98 14.52 21.08 10.47
N ALA A 99 15.52 21.41 9.66
CA ALA A 99 15.37 21.45 8.22
C ALA A 99 15.46 20.03 7.65
N ASN A 100 14.65 19.74 6.64
CA ASN A 100 14.70 18.46 5.94
C ASN A 100 15.90 18.43 4.98
N HIS A 101 16.73 17.40 5.09
CA HIS A 101 17.88 17.23 4.19
C HIS A 101 17.47 16.96 2.73
N ASN A 102 16.24 16.52 2.47
CA ASN A 102 15.74 16.30 1.13
C ASN A 102 15.50 17.62 0.38
N LYS A 103 16.46 18.02 -0.45
CA LYS A 103 16.38 19.26 -1.23
C LYS A 103 15.32 19.20 -2.34
N LEU A 104 14.90 18.02 -2.80
CA LEU A 104 13.85 17.89 -3.82
C LEU A 104 12.55 18.57 -3.42
N LEU A 105 12.23 18.63 -2.12
CA LEU A 105 11.05 19.36 -1.62
C LEU A 105 11.03 20.84 -2.04
N SER A 106 12.19 21.42 -2.36
CA SER A 106 12.32 22.79 -2.86
C SER A 106 12.74 22.89 -4.33
N LEU A 107 13.29 21.82 -4.91
CA LEU A 107 13.79 21.79 -6.28
C LEU A 107 12.77 21.23 -7.28
N TYR A 108 11.78 20.46 -6.80
CA TYR A 108 10.82 19.76 -7.65
C TYR A 108 9.42 19.85 -7.08
N ASP A 109 8.52 20.51 -7.81
CA ASP A 109 7.17 20.86 -7.33
C ASP A 109 6.30 19.63 -7.00
N TYR A 110 6.57 18.50 -7.66
CA TYR A 110 5.82 17.26 -7.45
C TYR A 110 6.37 16.40 -6.30
N CYS A 111 7.48 16.79 -5.66
CA CYS A 111 8.08 16.01 -4.57
C CYS A 111 7.18 15.99 -3.33
N ILE A 112 6.85 14.79 -2.86
CA ILE A 112 5.99 14.57 -1.69
C ILE A 112 6.73 13.95 -0.50
N GLY A 113 8.03 13.68 -0.60
CA GLY A 113 8.78 13.13 0.51
C GLY A 113 10.04 12.40 0.08
N GLY A 114 10.74 11.86 1.07
CA GLY A 114 11.96 11.10 0.85
C GLY A 114 12.86 11.03 2.07
N LYS A 115 13.96 10.31 1.91
CA LYS A 115 15.05 10.22 2.88
C LYS A 115 16.39 10.16 2.16
N THR A 116 17.31 11.02 2.61
CA THR A 116 18.72 10.99 2.20
C THR A 116 19.53 10.05 3.08
N GLY A 117 20.59 9.47 2.52
CA GLY A 117 21.59 8.69 3.24
C GLY A 117 23.00 9.05 2.76
N TYR A 118 23.96 9.04 3.67
CA TYR A 118 25.36 9.19 3.33
C TYR A 118 26.26 8.55 4.38
N THR A 119 27.13 7.65 3.95
CA THR A 119 28.34 7.22 4.67
C THR A 119 29.51 7.22 3.70
N MET A 120 30.74 7.12 4.21
CA MET A 120 31.91 7.01 3.32
C MET A 120 31.86 5.75 2.47
N ALA A 121 31.29 4.66 3.00
CA ALA A 121 31.16 3.39 2.31
C ALA A 121 29.98 3.40 1.30
N ALA A 122 28.82 3.92 1.70
CA ALA A 122 27.62 3.89 0.87
C ALA A 122 27.59 4.97 -0.22
N GLY A 123 28.36 6.06 -0.05
CA GLY A 123 28.23 7.24 -0.90
C GLY A 123 26.90 7.96 -0.67
N ARG A 124 26.49 8.79 -1.62
CA ARG A 124 25.21 9.52 -1.54
C ARG A 124 24.07 8.62 -2.00
N CYS A 125 23.09 8.41 -1.13
CA CYS A 125 21.89 7.64 -1.45
C CYS A 125 20.65 8.51 -1.25
N LEU A 126 19.64 8.27 -2.06
CA LEU A 126 18.36 8.97 -1.97
C LEU A 126 17.22 8.02 -2.32
N VAL A 127 16.22 8.00 -1.45
CA VAL A 127 14.90 7.48 -1.75
C VAL A 127 13.95 8.66 -1.69
N SER A 128 13.22 8.95 -2.76
CA SER A 128 12.19 9.99 -2.73
C SER A 128 10.90 9.52 -3.38
N ALA A 129 9.86 10.33 -3.22
CA ALA A 129 8.60 10.12 -3.92
C ALA A 129 8.08 11.43 -4.51
N ALA A 130 7.44 11.32 -5.66
CA ALA A 130 6.77 12.44 -6.32
C ALA A 130 5.37 12.01 -6.77
N GLN A 131 4.43 12.95 -6.81
CA GLN A 131 3.07 12.72 -7.27
C GLN A 131 2.62 13.79 -8.26
N LYS A 132 2.09 13.34 -9.40
CA LYS A 132 1.54 14.18 -10.46
C LYS A 132 0.39 13.46 -11.15
N ASP A 133 -0.72 14.16 -11.40
CA ASP A 133 -1.87 13.66 -12.14
C ASP A 133 -2.40 12.29 -11.64
N GLY A 134 -2.42 12.13 -10.31
CA GLY A 134 -2.90 10.91 -9.64
C GLY A 134 -1.91 9.73 -9.62
N LEU A 135 -0.79 9.82 -10.35
CA LEU A 135 0.32 8.87 -10.35
C LEU A 135 1.33 9.25 -9.27
N THR A 136 1.67 8.29 -8.40
CA THR A 136 2.78 8.42 -7.45
C THR A 136 3.93 7.54 -7.91
N LEU A 137 5.13 8.10 -7.98
CA LEU A 137 6.36 7.39 -8.31
C LEU A 137 7.33 7.46 -7.14
N VAL A 138 8.04 6.37 -6.90
CA VAL A 138 9.17 6.28 -5.96
C VAL A 138 10.44 6.09 -6.78
N CYS A 139 11.45 6.92 -6.50
CA CYS A 139 12.76 6.82 -7.13
C CYS A 139 13.82 6.52 -6.07
N VAL A 140 14.77 5.65 -6.41
CA VAL A 140 15.89 5.28 -5.54
C VAL A 140 17.19 5.34 -6.33
N THR A 141 18.17 6.06 -5.78
CA THR A 141 19.57 6.05 -6.22
C THR A 141 20.47 5.62 -5.08
N LEU A 142 21.46 4.78 -5.39
CA LEU A 142 22.48 4.32 -4.47
C LEU A 142 23.85 4.75 -5.01
N ASN A 143 24.68 5.36 -4.15
CA ASN A 143 25.99 5.90 -4.50
C ASN A 143 25.98 6.86 -5.71
N ASP A 144 25.04 7.79 -5.74
CA ASP A 144 24.90 8.78 -6.80
C ASP A 144 25.20 10.21 -6.28
N ARG A 145 26.21 10.83 -6.88
CA ARG A 145 26.61 12.20 -6.53
C ARG A 145 25.68 13.27 -7.11
N ASN A 146 24.87 12.92 -8.10
CA ASN A 146 23.94 13.79 -8.81
C ASN A 146 22.46 13.51 -8.49
N ASP A 147 22.22 12.78 -7.38
CA ASP A 147 20.92 12.29 -6.90
C ASP A 147 19.73 13.23 -7.13
N TRP A 148 19.89 14.53 -6.90
CA TRP A 148 18.83 15.51 -7.14
C TRP A 148 18.41 15.63 -8.61
N ASN A 149 19.35 15.80 -9.53
CA ASN A 149 19.04 15.98 -10.95
C ASN A 149 18.61 14.66 -11.58
N ASP A 150 19.19 13.55 -11.14
CA ASP A 150 18.86 12.22 -11.63
C ASP A 150 17.44 11.83 -11.22
N HIS A 151 17.04 12.10 -9.97
CA HIS A 151 15.64 11.89 -9.54
C HIS A 151 14.66 12.79 -10.32
N ILE A 152 14.97 14.08 -10.51
CA ILE A 152 14.09 14.97 -11.31
C ILE A 152 13.92 14.42 -12.72
N SER A 153 15.02 14.02 -13.37
CA SER A 153 14.99 13.47 -14.73
C SER A 153 14.22 12.16 -14.82
N LEU A 154 14.38 11.26 -13.83
CA LEU A 154 13.66 9.99 -13.75
C LEU A 154 12.16 10.19 -13.48
N TYR A 155 11.79 11.15 -12.65
CA TYR A 155 10.38 11.50 -12.44
C TYR A 155 9.76 12.10 -13.69
N ASP A 156 10.43 13.04 -14.35
CA ASP A 156 9.93 13.64 -15.59
C ASP A 156 9.77 12.58 -16.69
N TYR A 157 10.72 11.65 -16.80
CA TYR A 157 10.57 10.48 -17.66
C TYR A 157 9.36 9.63 -17.26
N GLY A 158 9.21 9.29 -15.98
CA GLY A 158 8.11 8.46 -15.49
C GLY A 158 6.75 9.09 -15.76
N PHE A 159 6.58 10.38 -15.42
CA PHE A 159 5.33 11.11 -15.66
C PHE A 159 5.04 11.38 -17.13
N ALA A 160 6.06 11.42 -18.00
CA ALA A 160 5.85 11.55 -19.45
C ALA A 160 5.43 10.22 -20.10
N ASN A 161 5.86 9.09 -19.57
CA ASN A 161 5.68 7.77 -20.20
C ASN A 161 4.60 6.91 -19.55
N TYR A 162 4.19 7.20 -18.32
CA TYR A 162 3.21 6.41 -17.58
C TYR A 162 2.04 7.27 -17.10
N THR A 163 0.88 6.65 -17.00
CA THR A 163 -0.34 7.27 -16.47
C THR A 163 -0.96 6.37 -15.42
N CYS A 164 -1.78 6.95 -14.55
CA CYS A 164 -2.67 6.22 -13.67
C CYS A 164 -4.07 6.16 -14.29
N PHE A 165 -4.60 4.95 -14.51
CA PHE A 165 -6.01 4.71 -14.79
C PHE A 165 -6.72 4.40 -13.48
N GLU A 166 -7.78 5.14 -13.16
CA GLU A 166 -8.61 4.88 -11.98
C GLU A 166 -9.85 4.09 -12.40
N SER A 167 -10.04 2.90 -11.80
CA SER A 167 -11.22 2.10 -12.07
C SER A 167 -12.47 2.72 -11.44
N LYS A 168 -13.62 2.44 -12.04
CA LYS A 168 -14.95 2.81 -11.52
C LYS A 168 -15.72 1.57 -11.10
N ASP A 169 -15.04 0.64 -10.44
CA ASP A 169 -15.60 -0.67 -10.12
C ASP A 169 -16.72 -0.60 -9.09
N THR A 170 -16.69 0.38 -8.17
CA THR A 170 -17.78 0.58 -7.21
C THR A 170 -19.10 1.02 -7.86
N GLU A 171 -19.04 1.50 -9.11
CA GLU A 171 -20.23 1.84 -9.91
C GLU A 171 -20.80 0.60 -10.63
N TYR A 172 -20.06 -0.50 -10.70
CA TYR A 172 -20.54 -1.75 -11.30
C TYR A 172 -21.44 -2.50 -10.31
N ILE A 173 -22.73 -2.55 -10.63
CA ILE A 173 -23.77 -3.19 -9.82
C ILE A 173 -24.58 -4.13 -10.72
N ILE A 174 -24.73 -5.38 -10.31
CA ILE A 174 -25.58 -6.37 -10.99
C ILE A 174 -26.40 -7.14 -9.95
N ASP A 175 -27.62 -7.54 -10.33
CA ASP A 175 -28.38 -8.51 -9.55
C ASP A 175 -28.16 -9.91 -10.14
N VAL A 176 -27.77 -10.85 -9.28
CA VAL A 176 -27.48 -12.24 -9.62
C VAL A 176 -28.52 -13.15 -8.96
N PRO A 177 -29.13 -14.11 -9.68
CA PRO A 177 -30.03 -15.09 -9.09
C PRO A 177 -29.39 -15.82 -7.90
N CYS A 178 -30.12 -16.00 -6.82
CA CYS A 178 -29.67 -16.69 -5.62
C CYS A 178 -30.59 -17.88 -5.31
N THR A 179 -30.05 -19.09 -5.40
CA THR A 179 -30.77 -20.33 -5.14
C THR A 179 -30.73 -20.69 -3.65
N GLY A 180 -31.89 -21.04 -3.09
CA GLY A 180 -32.02 -21.50 -1.71
C GLY A 180 -31.93 -20.38 -0.65
N GLY A 181 -31.87 -19.12 -1.08
CA GLY A 181 -31.81 -17.96 -0.19
C GLY A 181 -33.17 -17.48 0.29
N THR A 182 -33.17 -16.64 1.33
CA THR A 182 -34.36 -15.88 1.78
C THR A 182 -34.88 -14.91 0.72
N THR A 183 -34.08 -14.62 -0.30
CA THR A 183 -34.41 -13.87 -1.50
C THR A 183 -33.93 -14.65 -2.73
N ASP A 184 -34.63 -14.48 -3.86
CA ASP A 184 -34.32 -15.17 -5.12
C ASP A 184 -33.17 -14.51 -5.91
N THR A 185 -32.66 -13.37 -5.43
CA THR A 185 -31.55 -12.61 -6.01
C THR A 185 -30.64 -12.03 -4.93
N THR A 186 -29.40 -11.73 -5.31
CA THR A 186 -28.43 -10.96 -4.54
C THR A 186 -27.85 -9.85 -5.39
N THR A 187 -27.66 -8.67 -4.81
CA THR A 187 -26.95 -7.58 -5.47
C THR A 187 -25.45 -7.75 -5.27
N VAL A 188 -24.70 -7.72 -6.37
CA VAL A 188 -23.25 -7.84 -6.42
C VAL A 188 -22.66 -6.52 -6.91
N VAL A 189 -21.63 -6.03 -6.22
CA VAL A 189 -20.96 -4.75 -6.50
C VAL A 189 -19.44 -4.94 -6.57
N GLY A 190 -18.73 -4.08 -7.33
CA GLY A 190 -17.27 -4.03 -7.24
C GLY A 190 -16.82 -3.53 -5.86
N GLU A 191 -15.83 -4.20 -5.26
CA GLU A 191 -15.41 -3.97 -3.88
C GLU A 191 -14.87 -2.54 -3.64
N LYS A 192 -14.00 -2.06 -4.53
CA LYS A 192 -13.33 -0.76 -4.42
C LYS A 192 -12.83 -0.25 -5.76
N ASN A 193 -12.54 1.04 -5.87
CA ASN A 193 -11.80 1.54 -7.03
C ASN A 193 -10.31 1.26 -6.86
N MET A 194 -9.63 1.02 -7.98
CA MET A 194 -8.21 0.72 -8.05
C MET A 194 -7.49 1.76 -8.91
N LYS A 195 -6.22 2.01 -8.56
CA LYS A 195 -5.30 2.77 -9.39
C LYS A 195 -4.40 1.80 -10.13
N ILE A 196 -4.40 1.88 -11.46
CA ILE A 196 -3.67 0.97 -12.35
C ILE A 196 -2.66 1.80 -13.12
N VAL A 197 -1.37 1.49 -12.97
CA VAL A 197 -0.30 2.17 -13.68
C VAL A 197 0.00 1.42 -14.98
N LEU A 198 0.09 2.16 -16.08
CA LEU A 198 0.36 1.60 -17.41
C LEU A 198 1.06 2.64 -18.30
N PRO A 199 1.71 2.21 -19.40
CA PRO A 199 2.25 3.15 -20.39
C PRO A 199 1.16 4.10 -20.89
N ALA A 200 1.48 5.39 -20.96
CA ALA A 200 0.53 6.43 -21.37
C ALA A 200 -0.03 6.19 -22.78
N SER A 201 0.79 5.63 -23.68
CA SER A 201 0.40 5.24 -25.04
C SER A 201 -0.66 4.14 -25.10
N ASP A 202 -0.79 3.33 -24.05
CA ASP A 202 -1.64 2.15 -24.01
C ASP A 202 -2.90 2.34 -23.17
N LYS A 203 -3.14 3.56 -22.67
CA LYS A 203 -4.29 3.89 -21.83
C LYS A 203 -5.63 3.43 -22.42
N GLU A 204 -5.83 3.63 -23.73
CA GLU A 204 -7.06 3.28 -24.44
C GLU A 204 -7.13 1.79 -24.84
N LYS A 205 -6.04 1.03 -24.63
CA LYS A 205 -5.97 -0.41 -24.93
C LYS A 205 -6.35 -1.28 -23.72
N ILE A 206 -6.53 -0.68 -22.55
CA ILE A 206 -6.91 -1.41 -21.35
C ILE A 206 -8.29 -2.05 -21.53
N VAL A 207 -8.38 -3.36 -21.28
CA VAL A 207 -9.64 -4.11 -21.39
C VAL A 207 -10.08 -4.54 -20.00
N ARG A 208 -11.28 -4.11 -19.62
CA ARG A 208 -11.96 -4.55 -18.39
C ARG A 208 -12.82 -5.77 -18.68
N LYS A 209 -12.55 -6.89 -18.01
CA LYS A 209 -13.30 -8.14 -18.08
C LYS A 209 -13.98 -8.39 -16.74
N VAL A 210 -15.24 -8.84 -16.77
CA VAL A 210 -15.99 -9.14 -15.54
C VAL A 210 -16.42 -10.60 -15.57
N TYR A 211 -16.13 -11.29 -14.48
CA TYR A 211 -16.44 -12.70 -14.28
C TYR A 211 -17.33 -12.82 -13.04
N CYS A 212 -18.54 -13.31 -13.23
CA CYS A 212 -19.48 -13.60 -12.17
C CYS A 212 -20.33 -14.80 -12.58
N ASP A 213 -20.60 -15.70 -11.65
CA ASP A 213 -21.43 -16.87 -11.91
C ASP A 213 -22.86 -16.44 -12.29
N SER A 214 -23.50 -17.21 -13.17
CA SER A 214 -24.86 -16.89 -13.63
C SER A 214 -25.92 -16.99 -12.52
N PHE A 215 -25.57 -17.62 -11.39
CA PHE A 215 -26.36 -17.71 -10.17
C PHE A 215 -25.46 -18.09 -8.99
N LEU A 216 -25.91 -17.78 -7.77
CA LEU A 216 -25.21 -18.06 -6.52
C LEU A 216 -26.07 -18.94 -5.61
N TYR A 217 -25.47 -19.56 -4.60
CA TYR A 217 -26.16 -20.39 -3.61
C TYR A 217 -26.10 -19.76 -2.23
N ALA A 218 -27.23 -19.76 -1.51
CA ALA A 218 -27.26 -19.37 -0.10
C ALA A 218 -26.67 -20.47 0.81
N PRO A 219 -26.04 -20.10 1.95
CA PRO A 219 -25.97 -18.75 2.49
C PRO A 219 -24.83 -17.93 1.86
N ILE A 220 -25.05 -16.63 1.70
CA ILE A 220 -24.08 -15.65 1.22
C ILE A 220 -23.86 -14.62 2.32
N LYS A 221 -22.61 -14.32 2.68
CA LYS A 221 -22.29 -13.27 3.66
C LYS A 221 -22.17 -11.91 2.98
N GLU A 222 -22.45 -10.85 3.73
CA GLU A 222 -22.10 -9.49 3.29
C GLU A 222 -20.59 -9.39 3.04
N ASN A 223 -20.21 -8.69 1.97
CA ASN A 223 -18.84 -8.55 1.47
C ASN A 223 -18.17 -9.86 1.04
N GLN A 224 -18.91 -10.97 0.92
CA GLN A 224 -18.36 -12.21 0.40
C GLN A 224 -17.95 -12.03 -1.07
N PRO A 225 -16.70 -12.37 -1.45
CA PRO A 225 -16.29 -12.40 -2.85
C PRO A 225 -17.09 -13.45 -3.63
N VAL A 226 -17.68 -13.04 -4.76
CA VAL A 226 -18.58 -13.85 -5.62
C VAL A 226 -18.27 -13.69 -7.11
N GLY A 227 -17.15 -13.06 -7.44
CA GLY A 227 -16.70 -12.83 -8.79
C GLY A 227 -15.48 -11.92 -8.81
N VAL A 228 -15.02 -11.57 -10.01
CA VAL A 228 -13.80 -10.79 -10.20
C VAL A 228 -13.93 -9.85 -11.40
N ILE A 229 -13.33 -8.68 -11.27
CA ILE A 229 -13.10 -7.73 -12.36
C ILE A 229 -11.60 -7.73 -12.64
N GLU A 230 -11.22 -8.01 -13.88
CA GLU A 230 -9.83 -8.00 -14.32
C GLU A 230 -9.59 -6.89 -15.34
N TYR A 231 -8.45 -6.22 -15.18
CA TYR A 231 -7.95 -5.23 -16.14
C TYR A 231 -6.75 -5.84 -16.87
N THR A 232 -6.85 -5.95 -18.19
CA THR A 232 -5.83 -6.57 -19.02
C THR A 232 -5.28 -5.62 -20.06
N LEU A 233 -3.99 -5.76 -20.37
CA LEU A 233 -3.32 -5.11 -21.49
C LEU A 233 -2.56 -6.18 -22.27
N ASP A 234 -2.82 -6.30 -23.57
CA ASP A 234 -2.23 -7.34 -24.44
C ASP A 234 -2.34 -8.78 -23.89
N ASN A 235 -3.45 -9.06 -23.17
CA ASN A 235 -3.76 -10.31 -22.45
C ASN A 235 -3.00 -10.56 -21.15
N GLU A 236 -2.13 -9.65 -20.71
CA GLU A 236 -1.56 -9.69 -19.36
C GLU A 236 -2.48 -9.01 -18.36
N ILE A 237 -2.65 -9.60 -17.18
CA ILE A 237 -3.45 -9.01 -16.10
C ILE A 237 -2.62 -7.93 -15.41
N LEU A 238 -3.09 -6.69 -15.49
CA LEU A 238 -2.49 -5.55 -14.80
C LEU A 238 -3.02 -5.41 -13.36
N ALA A 239 -4.31 -5.66 -13.17
CA ALA A 239 -4.95 -5.58 -11.86
C ALA A 239 -6.21 -6.45 -11.81
N SER A 240 -6.60 -6.84 -10.59
CA SER A 240 -7.77 -7.66 -10.31
C SER A 240 -8.47 -7.15 -9.06
N ASN A 241 -9.79 -7.14 -9.08
CA ASN A 241 -10.65 -6.63 -8.01
C ASN A 241 -11.81 -7.59 -7.75
N ASN A 242 -12.26 -7.70 -6.51
CA ASN A 242 -13.38 -8.59 -6.22
C ASN A 242 -14.71 -7.94 -6.60
N LEU A 243 -15.63 -8.80 -7.06
CA LEU A 243 -17.05 -8.55 -6.93
C LEU A 243 -17.53 -9.15 -5.62
N ILE A 244 -18.28 -8.37 -4.83
CA ILE A 244 -18.75 -8.78 -3.51
C ILE A 244 -20.26 -8.70 -3.39
N ALA A 245 -20.84 -9.60 -2.59
CA ALA A 245 -22.26 -9.53 -2.24
C ALA A 245 -22.53 -8.32 -1.33
N MET A 246 -23.48 -7.48 -1.73
CA MET A 246 -23.79 -6.23 -1.03
C MET A 246 -24.42 -6.47 0.35
N LYS A 247 -25.10 -7.61 0.54
CA LYS A 247 -25.81 -7.96 1.78
C LYS A 247 -25.76 -9.46 2.03
N GLU A 248 -25.95 -9.82 3.29
CA GLU A 248 -26.13 -11.21 3.69
C GLU A 248 -27.46 -11.78 3.16
N ILE A 249 -27.42 -13.03 2.66
CA ILE A 249 -28.58 -13.84 2.32
C ILE A 249 -28.47 -15.16 3.09
N ASN A 250 -29.44 -15.38 3.98
CA ASN A 250 -29.53 -16.62 4.71
C ASN A 250 -30.16 -17.71 3.84
N SER A 251 -29.80 -18.97 4.08
CA SER A 251 -30.55 -20.09 3.51
C SER A 251 -31.99 -20.07 4.03
N THR A 252 -32.95 -20.34 3.15
CA THR A 252 -34.28 -20.72 3.59
C THR A 252 -34.17 -22.01 4.39
N LYS A 253 -34.70 -22.03 5.61
CA LYS A 253 -34.86 -23.30 6.35
C LYS A 253 -35.67 -24.22 5.45
N GLU A 254 -35.23 -25.47 5.27
CA GLU A 254 -36.01 -26.49 4.59
C GLU A 254 -37.45 -26.43 5.10
N ASN A 255 -38.38 -26.02 4.23
CA ASN A 255 -39.77 -26.37 4.45
C ASN A 255 -39.81 -27.88 4.29
N LYS A 256 -39.69 -28.61 5.41
CA LYS A 256 -40.00 -30.04 5.46
C LYS A 256 -41.26 -30.23 4.63
N SER A 257 -41.14 -30.99 3.55
CA SER A 257 -42.26 -31.30 2.66
C SER A 257 -43.48 -31.69 3.50
N ILE A 258 -44.68 -31.38 3.04
CA ILE A 258 -45.92 -31.86 3.68
C ILE A 258 -45.80 -33.37 3.94
N PHE A 259 -45.14 -34.12 3.04
CA PHE A 259 -44.82 -35.53 3.23
C PHE A 259 -43.86 -35.80 4.39
N THR A 260 -42.81 -35.01 4.58
CA THR A 260 -41.87 -35.16 5.70
C THR A 260 -42.54 -34.82 7.03
N ARG A 261 -43.38 -33.78 7.07
CA ARG A 261 -44.19 -33.42 8.24
C ARG A 261 -45.23 -34.49 8.58
N ILE A 262 -45.93 -35.02 7.57
CA ILE A 262 -46.89 -36.12 7.73
C ILE A 262 -46.19 -37.40 8.19
N LYS A 263 -45.04 -37.74 7.60
CA LYS A 263 -44.27 -38.93 7.98
C LYS A 263 -43.86 -38.86 9.45
N GLU A 264 -43.33 -37.73 9.91
CA GLU A 264 -42.96 -37.51 11.32
C GLU A 264 -44.15 -37.61 12.29
N LEU A 265 -45.34 -37.12 11.89
CA LEU A 265 -46.60 -37.29 12.65
C LEU A 265 -47.02 -38.76 12.80
N PHE A 266 -46.71 -39.61 11.82
CA PHE A 266 -47.02 -41.05 11.83
C PHE A 266 -45.86 -41.94 12.32
N THR A 267 -44.68 -41.38 12.62
CA THR A 267 -43.55 -42.17 13.17
C THR A 267 -43.42 -42.08 14.69
N TYR A 268 -44.12 -41.14 15.34
CA TYR A 268 -44.10 -40.91 16.80
C TYR A 268 -45.49 -40.96 17.47
N GLY A 269 -46.49 -41.53 16.78
CA GLY A 269 -47.84 -41.79 17.32
C GLY A 269 -48.09 -43.26 17.61
#